data_AF-A0A964ZPL6-F1
#
_entry.id   AF-A0A964ZPL6-F1
#
_cell.length_a   1.000
_cell.length_b   1.000
_cell.length_c   1.000
_cell.angle_alpha   90.00
_cell.angle_beta   90.00
_cell.angle_gamma   90.00
#
_symmetry.space_group_name_H-M   'P 1'
#
loop_
_entity.id
_entity.type
_entity.pdbx_description
1 polymer ?
#
loop_
_entity_poly.entity_id
_entity_poly.type
_entity_poly.pdbx_seq_one_letter_code
_entity_poly.pdbx_strand_id
1 'polypeptide(L)'
;LDVDPQLLHKAFEKNVTIATPTTMMALLRTVAYVFSRSELARNAQEIQDLAGELLKRIGKVHSKIETLGDRIKSTERAFNDLIKSAEENVIKPARKMVKLGAPSSSKLKAIEDIDDEVRQIAPKELVSGALDDGDDDLDEVEGDEK
;
A
#
# COMPACT_ATOMS: atom_id res chain seq x y z
N LEU A 1 -30.39 52.50 -35.04
CA LEU A 1 -29.16 51.78 -34.62
C LEU A 1 -29.32 50.36 -35.16
N ASP A 2 -29.31 50.22 -36.48
CA ASP A 2 -29.52 48.92 -37.13
C ASP A 2 -28.16 48.26 -37.30
N VAL A 3 -27.89 47.28 -36.44
CA VAL A 3 -26.69 46.46 -36.49
C VAL A 3 -26.85 45.52 -37.68
N ASP A 4 -25.93 45.56 -38.66
CA ASP A 4 -25.96 44.67 -39.84
C ASP A 4 -26.08 43.20 -39.37
N PRO A 5 -27.22 42.52 -39.65
CA PRO A 5 -27.46 41.16 -39.16
C PRO A 5 -26.49 40.14 -39.76
N GLN A 6 -25.78 40.47 -40.85
CA GLN A 6 -24.76 39.59 -41.42
C GLN A 6 -23.36 39.77 -40.83
N LEU A 7 -23.15 40.76 -39.95
CA LEU A 7 -21.84 41.07 -39.40
C LEU A 7 -21.26 39.93 -38.54
N LEU A 8 -22.11 39.30 -37.72
CA LEU A 8 -21.73 38.15 -36.90
C LEU A 8 -21.29 36.96 -37.77
N HIS A 9 -22.01 36.69 -38.85
CA HIS A 9 -21.69 35.58 -39.76
C HIS A 9 -20.36 35.80 -40.47
N LYS A 10 -20.14 37.01 -41.01
CA LYS A 10 -18.86 37.40 -41.65
C LYS A 10 -17.68 37.38 -40.66
N ALA A 11 -17.91 37.68 -39.39
CA ALA A 11 -16.89 37.64 -38.36
C ALA A 11 -16.49 36.19 -38.03
N PHE A 12 -17.48 35.29 -37.87
CA PHE A 12 -17.24 33.86 -37.66
C PHE A 12 -16.51 33.19 -38.84
N GLU A 13 -16.88 33.51 -40.09
CA GLU A 13 -16.16 33.00 -41.29
C GLU A 13 -14.68 33.39 -41.30
N LYS A 14 -14.32 34.50 -40.63
CA LYS A 14 -12.93 34.96 -40.50
C LYS A 14 -12.26 34.57 -39.18
N ASN A 15 -12.88 33.68 -38.38
CA ASN A 15 -12.43 33.30 -37.04
C ASN A 15 -12.30 34.49 -36.06
N VAL A 16 -13.12 35.53 -36.25
CA VAL A 16 -13.16 36.71 -35.37
C VAL A 16 -14.48 36.72 -34.63
N THR A 17 -14.45 36.63 -33.30
CA THR A 17 -15.67 36.69 -32.48
C THR A 17 -15.87 38.10 -31.95
N ILE A 18 -17.04 38.69 -32.20
CA ILE A 18 -17.43 39.97 -31.60
C ILE A 18 -17.87 39.67 -30.17
N ALA A 19 -17.02 39.99 -29.20
CA ALA A 19 -17.29 39.76 -27.78
C ALA A 19 -17.64 41.06 -27.07
N THR A 20 -18.69 41.04 -26.27
CA THR A 20 -18.91 42.05 -25.23
C THR A 20 -18.00 41.75 -24.03
N PRO A 21 -17.70 42.73 -23.16
CA PRO A 21 -16.87 42.50 -21.97
C PRO A 21 -17.35 41.32 -21.12
N THR A 22 -18.67 41.09 -21.05
CA THR A 22 -19.29 39.97 -20.33
C THR A 22 -19.02 38.61 -21.00
N THR A 23 -19.15 38.51 -22.32
CA THR A 23 -18.84 37.27 -23.07
C THR A 23 -17.35 36.93 -22.98
N MET A 24 -16.46 37.92 -23.00
CA MET A 24 -15.02 37.70 -22.80
C MET A 24 -14.73 37.17 -21.39
N MET A 25 -15.32 37.78 -20.35
CA MET A 25 -15.18 37.30 -18.97
C MET A 25 -15.72 35.87 -18.80
N ALA A 26 -16.84 35.54 -19.43
CA ALA A 26 -17.40 34.19 -19.40
C ALA A 26 -16.42 33.17 -20.00
N LEU A 27 -15.87 33.44 -21.20
CA LEU A 27 -14.90 32.56 -21.85
C LEU A 27 -13.61 32.41 -21.03
N LEU A 28 -13.09 33.50 -20.47
CA LEU A 28 -11.89 33.44 -19.60
C LEU A 28 -12.14 32.61 -18.34
N ARG A 29 -13.33 32.72 -17.73
CA ARG A 29 -13.72 31.89 -16.58
C ARG A 29 -13.83 30.41 -16.97
N THR A 30 -14.38 30.11 -18.15
CA THR A 30 -14.43 28.74 -18.68
C THR A 30 -13.02 28.18 -18.90
N VAL A 31 -12.11 28.96 -19.49
CA VAL A 31 -10.71 28.55 -19.69
C VAL A 31 -10.02 28.30 -18.34
N ALA A 32 -10.20 29.19 -17.36
CA ALA A 32 -9.65 29.01 -16.01
C ALA A 32 -10.19 27.74 -15.34
N TYR A 33 -11.47 27.43 -15.51
CA TYR A 33 -12.09 26.21 -15.00
C TYR A 33 -11.54 24.95 -15.69
N VAL A 34 -11.36 24.99 -17.02
CA VAL A 34 -10.77 23.88 -17.79
C VAL A 34 -9.34 23.60 -17.33
N PHE A 35 -8.52 24.63 -17.09
CA PHE A 35 -7.17 24.43 -16.57
C PHE A 35 -7.17 23.79 -15.18
N SER A 36 -7.96 24.32 -14.24
CA SER A 36 -8.08 23.74 -12.89
C SER A 36 -8.50 22.27 -12.94
N ARG A 37 -9.48 21.93 -13.80
CA ARG A 37 -9.92 20.55 -13.98
C ARG A 37 -8.86 19.65 -14.62
N SER A 38 -8.09 20.18 -15.58
CA SER A 38 -6.98 19.45 -16.20
C SER A 38 -5.85 19.15 -15.21
N GLU A 39 -5.57 20.09 -14.30
CA GLU A 39 -4.55 19.89 -13.26
C GLU A 39 -4.99 18.85 -12.23
N LEU A 40 -6.26 18.88 -11.81
CA LEU A 40 -6.81 17.86 -10.92
C LEU A 40 -6.74 16.46 -11.54
N ALA A 41 -7.12 16.33 -12.81
CA ALA A 41 -7.06 15.05 -13.53
C ALA A 41 -5.61 14.54 -13.66
N ARG A 42 -4.66 15.42 -13.98
CA ARG A 42 -3.23 15.08 -14.04
C ARG A 42 -2.71 14.60 -12.68
N ASN A 43 -3.02 15.33 -11.61
CA ASN A 43 -2.59 14.97 -10.25
C ASN A 43 -3.17 13.62 -9.83
N ALA A 44 -4.44 13.35 -10.14
CA ALA A 44 -5.06 12.06 -9.85
C ALA A 44 -4.35 10.91 -10.58
N GLN A 45 -3.97 11.10 -11.85
CA GLN A 45 -3.22 10.10 -12.61
C GLN A 45 -1.83 9.85 -12.00
N GLU A 46 -1.10 10.91 -11.63
CA GLU A 46 0.21 10.78 -10.98
C GLU A 46 0.13 10.05 -9.64
N ILE A 47 -0.92 10.32 -8.84
CA ILE A 47 -1.18 9.61 -7.58
C ILE A 47 -1.43 8.12 -7.85
N GLN A 48 -2.23 7.78 -8.87
CA GLN A 48 -2.52 6.40 -9.22
C GLN A 48 -1.26 5.64 -9.64
N ASP A 49 -0.41 6.27 -10.46
CA ASP A 49 0.84 5.67 -10.93
C ASP A 49 1.82 5.44 -9.76
N LEU A 50 1.97 6.43 -8.88
CA LEU A 50 2.79 6.33 -7.66
C LEU A 50 2.24 5.26 -6.70
N ALA A 51 0.93 5.19 -6.52
CA ALA A 51 0.29 4.17 -5.69
C ALA A 51 0.54 2.76 -6.26
N GLY A 52 0.42 2.59 -7.58
CA GLY A 52 0.73 1.33 -8.27
C GLY A 52 2.19 0.91 -8.09
N GLU A 53 3.13 1.86 -8.21
CA GLU A 53 4.54 1.59 -7.96
C GLU A 53 4.82 1.22 -6.50
N LEU A 54 4.22 1.94 -5.55
CA LEU A 54 4.38 1.67 -4.12
C LEU A 54 3.87 0.27 -3.77
N LEU A 55 2.68 -0.11 -4.24
CA LEU A 55 2.12 -1.45 -4.03
C LEU A 55 3.02 -2.54 -4.61
N LYS A 56 3.59 -2.32 -5.81
CA LYS A 56 4.56 -3.24 -6.41
C LYS A 56 5.82 -3.39 -5.55
N ARG A 57 6.33 -2.29 -4.97
CA ARG A 57 7.50 -2.30 -4.08
C ARG A 57 7.18 -3.03 -2.77
N ILE A 58 6.01 -2.78 -2.17
CA ILE A 58 5.53 -3.47 -0.97
C ILE A 58 5.41 -4.98 -1.23
N GLY A 59 4.82 -5.40 -2.34
CA GLY A 59 4.71 -6.82 -2.72
C GLY A 59 6.08 -7.51 -2.83
N LYS A 60 7.08 -6.84 -3.41
CA LYS A 60 8.46 -7.35 -3.48
C LYS A 60 9.10 -7.50 -2.10
N VAL A 61 8.86 -6.56 -1.19
CA VAL A 61 9.37 -6.64 0.19
C VAL A 61 8.68 -7.76 0.95
N HIS A 62 7.37 -7.91 0.80
CA HIS A 62 6.58 -8.98 1.42
C HIS A 62 7.10 -10.37 1.04
N SER A 63 7.32 -10.64 -0.25
CA SER A 63 7.87 -11.92 -0.72
C SER A 63 9.27 -12.22 -0.13
N LYS A 64 10.11 -11.19 0.03
CA LYS A 64 11.41 -11.35 0.71
C LYS A 64 11.26 -11.67 2.19
N ILE A 65 10.28 -11.08 2.86
CA ILE A 65 9.98 -11.33 4.26
C ILE A 65 9.46 -12.77 4.46
N GLU A 66 8.57 -13.26 3.60
CA GLU A 66 8.15 -14.68 3.62
C GLU A 66 9.35 -15.62 3.47
N THR A 67 10.18 -15.39 2.45
CA THR A 67 11.38 -16.21 2.20
C THR A 67 12.33 -16.20 3.40
N LEU A 68 12.48 -15.06 4.07
CA LEU A 68 13.29 -14.93 5.26
C LEU A 68 12.69 -15.71 6.44
N GLY A 69 11.36 -15.62 6.65
CA GLY A 69 10.65 -16.38 7.67
C GLY A 69 10.87 -17.89 7.53
N ASP A 70 10.73 -18.41 6.30
CA ASP A 70 10.96 -19.83 6.02
C ASP A 70 12.40 -20.28 6.33
N ARG A 71 13.38 -19.44 5.99
CA ARG A 71 14.80 -19.74 6.28
C ARG A 71 15.10 -19.72 7.77
N ILE A 72 14.50 -18.80 8.53
CA ILE A 72 14.67 -18.76 9.99
C ILE A 72 14.06 -20.04 10.59
N LYS A 73 12.86 -20.42 10.19
CA LYS A 73 12.20 -21.67 10.63
C LYS A 73 13.02 -22.91 10.29
N SER A 74 13.64 -22.96 9.12
CA SER A 74 14.55 -24.05 8.75
C SER A 74 15.81 -24.07 9.63
N THR A 75 16.34 -22.89 9.97
CA THR A 75 17.53 -22.77 10.81
C THR A 75 17.25 -23.18 12.25
N GLU A 76 16.10 -22.76 12.78
CA GLU A 76 15.57 -23.16 14.10
C GLU A 76 15.46 -24.69 14.20
N ARG A 77 14.84 -25.34 13.21
CA ARG A 77 14.75 -26.82 13.16
C ARG A 77 16.13 -27.48 13.17
N ALA A 78 17.05 -27.02 12.32
CA ALA A 78 18.40 -27.57 12.25
C ALA A 78 19.17 -27.38 13.56
N PHE A 79 18.95 -26.25 14.25
CA PHE A 79 19.52 -26.01 15.57
C PHE A 79 18.96 -26.99 16.61
N ASN A 80 17.64 -27.18 16.66
CA ASN A 80 17.00 -28.10 17.60
C ASN A 80 17.44 -29.56 17.35
N ASP A 81 17.57 -29.98 16.10
CA ASP A 81 18.12 -31.29 15.75
C ASP A 81 19.58 -31.47 16.21
N LEU A 82 20.40 -30.42 16.09
CA LEU A 82 21.78 -30.42 16.58
C LEU A 82 21.83 -30.55 18.10
N ILE A 83 21.01 -29.81 18.84
CA ILE A 83 20.95 -29.89 20.31
C ILE A 83 20.54 -31.28 20.75
N LYS A 84 19.50 -31.86 20.14
CA LYS A 84 19.07 -33.23 20.40
C LYS A 84 20.20 -34.24 20.17
N SER A 85 20.88 -34.13 19.02
CA SER A 85 22.01 -35.00 18.69
C SER A 85 23.18 -34.84 19.67
N ALA A 86 23.51 -33.61 20.06
CA ALA A 86 24.56 -33.34 21.03
C ALA A 86 24.22 -33.93 22.41
N GLU A 87 22.96 -33.86 22.84
CA GLU A 87 22.53 -34.45 24.09
C GLU A 87 22.67 -35.98 24.07
N GLU A 88 22.22 -36.62 23.01
CA GLU A 88 22.28 -38.07 22.84
C GLU A 88 23.70 -38.60 22.69
N ASN A 89 24.50 -37.97 21.84
CA ASN A 89 25.79 -38.50 21.42
C ASN A 89 26.97 -37.98 22.24
N VAL A 90 26.85 -36.83 22.89
CA VAL A 90 27.97 -36.21 23.63
C VAL A 90 27.67 -36.12 25.11
N ILE A 91 26.54 -35.50 25.50
CA ILE A 91 26.26 -35.19 26.91
C ILE A 91 25.94 -36.45 27.72
N LYS A 92 25.08 -37.35 27.21
CA LYS A 92 24.74 -38.61 27.91
C LYS A 92 25.98 -39.49 28.11
N PRO A 93 26.81 -39.78 27.09
CA PRO A 93 28.06 -40.54 27.27
C PRO A 93 29.04 -39.86 28.21
N ALA A 94 29.25 -38.54 28.08
CA ALA A 94 30.16 -37.81 28.96
C ALA A 94 29.70 -37.87 30.43
N ARG A 95 28.39 -37.73 30.71
CA ARG A 95 27.83 -37.93 32.06
C ARG A 95 28.06 -39.36 32.57
N LYS A 96 27.93 -40.38 31.73
CA LYS A 96 28.22 -41.77 32.11
C LYS A 96 29.69 -41.97 32.47
N MET A 97 30.61 -41.37 31.72
CA MET A 97 32.06 -41.44 32.02
C MET A 97 32.42 -40.77 33.34
N VAL A 98 31.84 -39.59 33.62
CA VAL A 98 32.02 -38.91 34.92
C VAL A 98 31.50 -39.78 36.07
N LYS A 99 30.34 -40.43 35.90
CA LYS A 99 29.81 -41.39 36.90
C LYS A 99 30.72 -42.59 37.14
N LEU A 100 31.51 -43.00 36.15
CA LEU A 100 32.47 -44.11 36.24
C LEU A 100 33.83 -43.67 36.82
N GLY A 101 33.98 -42.42 37.26
CA GLY A 101 35.18 -41.93 37.94
C GLY A 101 36.21 -41.26 37.03
N ALA A 102 35.84 -40.93 35.78
CA ALA A 102 36.72 -40.13 34.93
C ALA A 102 36.93 -38.72 35.54
N PRO A 103 38.17 -38.21 35.60
CA PRO A 103 38.42 -36.86 36.08
C PRO A 103 37.76 -35.84 35.15
N SER A 104 36.93 -34.96 35.72
CA SER A 104 36.26 -33.89 34.98
C SER A 104 36.48 -32.55 35.67
N SER A 105 36.87 -31.55 34.88
CA SER A 105 37.06 -30.16 35.32
C SER A 105 35.81 -29.28 35.19
N SER A 106 34.71 -29.79 34.61
CA SER A 106 33.51 -28.98 34.35
C SER A 106 32.20 -29.74 34.56
N LYS A 107 31.22 -29.09 35.22
CA LYS A 107 29.85 -29.59 35.34
C LYS A 107 29.16 -29.42 33.99
N LEU A 108 28.93 -30.53 33.28
CA LEU A 108 28.15 -30.58 32.04
C LEU A 108 26.70 -30.12 32.29
N LYS A 109 26.42 -28.84 32.07
CA LYS A 109 25.06 -28.28 32.09
C LYS A 109 24.23 -28.88 30.96
N ALA A 110 22.93 -29.03 31.20
CA ALA A 110 21.99 -29.35 30.13
C ALA A 110 21.92 -28.16 29.17
N ILE A 111 21.80 -28.44 27.88
CA ILE A 111 21.54 -27.41 26.87
C ILE A 111 20.04 -27.13 26.95
N GLU A 112 19.65 -25.85 27.04
CA GLU A 112 18.24 -25.45 27.01
C GLU A 112 17.73 -25.50 25.56
N ASP A 113 16.55 -26.08 25.35
CA ASP A 113 15.86 -26.04 24.07
C ASP A 113 15.38 -24.60 23.78
N ILE A 114 15.50 -24.19 22.53
CA ILE A 114 14.90 -22.94 22.05
C ILE A 114 13.50 -23.27 21.57
N ASP A 115 12.49 -22.93 22.39
CA ASP A 115 11.06 -23.21 22.12
C ASP A 115 10.30 -21.94 21.67
N ASP A 116 11.02 -20.91 21.19
CA ASP A 116 10.41 -19.69 20.67
C ASP A 116 10.09 -19.86 19.17
N GLU A 117 8.90 -20.39 18.87
CA GLU A 117 8.39 -20.48 17.50
C GLU A 117 8.41 -19.09 16.81
N VAL A 118 8.94 -19.04 15.57
CA VAL A 118 8.90 -17.81 14.77
C VAL A 118 7.46 -17.37 14.55
N ARG A 119 7.14 -16.13 14.99
CA ARG A 119 5.81 -15.52 14.82
C ARG A 119 5.36 -15.60 13.36
N GLN A 120 4.26 -16.32 13.11
CA GLN A 120 3.68 -16.41 11.78
C GLN A 120 3.19 -15.05 11.31
N ILE A 121 3.58 -14.67 10.10
CA ILE A 121 3.09 -13.46 9.42
C ILE A 121 1.80 -13.86 8.73
N ALA A 122 0.72 -14.02 9.49
CA ALA A 122 -0.60 -14.20 8.91
C ALA A 122 -1.07 -12.86 8.34
N PRO A 123 -1.62 -12.82 7.11
CA PRO A 123 -2.32 -11.64 6.63
C PRO A 123 -3.54 -11.44 7.53
N LYS A 124 -3.50 -10.44 8.41
CA LYS A 124 -4.70 -9.94 9.06
C LYS A 124 -5.54 -9.38 7.93
N GLU A 125 -6.63 -10.07 7.58
CA GLU A 125 -7.49 -9.67 6.47
C GLU A 125 -7.76 -8.17 6.55
N LEU A 126 -7.36 -7.46 5.49
CA LEU A 126 -7.79 -6.09 5.31
C LEU A 126 -9.31 -6.16 5.12
N VAL A 127 -10.05 -5.87 6.19
CA VAL A 127 -11.49 -5.63 6.11
C VAL A 127 -11.66 -4.45 5.17
N SER A 128 -11.96 -4.75 3.89
CA SER A 128 -12.44 -3.78 2.93
C SER A 128 -13.88 -3.42 3.30
N GLY A 129 -14.01 -2.63 4.36
CA GLY A 129 -15.29 -2.17 4.88
C GLY A 129 -15.20 -0.69 5.20
N ALA A 130 -15.22 0.14 4.16
CA ALA A 130 -15.61 1.56 4.18
C ALA A 130 -15.34 2.20 2.81
N LEU A 131 -15.98 1.69 1.76
CA LEU A 131 -16.48 2.55 0.68
C LEU A 131 -18.00 2.37 0.74
N ASP A 132 -18.59 2.96 1.76
CA ASP A 132 -20.02 3.17 1.85
C ASP A 132 -20.31 4.34 0.90
N ASP A 133 -20.51 4.02 -0.38
CA ASP A 133 -21.21 4.88 -1.34
C ASP A 133 -22.69 4.85 -0.94
N GLY A 134 -23.01 5.54 0.17
CA GLY A 134 -24.35 5.73 0.69
C GLY A 134 -24.82 7.14 0.39
N ASP A 135 -25.59 7.25 -0.70
CA ASP A 135 -26.51 8.32 -1.10
C ASP A 135 -25.99 9.78 -1.17
N ASP A 136 -25.86 10.23 -2.42
CA ASP A 136 -26.14 11.59 -2.85
C ASP A 136 -27.57 12.00 -2.41
N ASP A 137 -27.72 12.57 -1.22
CA ASP A 137 -28.87 13.43 -0.90
C ASP A 137 -28.71 14.76 -1.66
N LEU A 138 -29.02 14.72 -2.95
CA LEU A 138 -29.41 15.91 -3.70
C LEU A 138 -30.83 16.25 -3.29
N ASP A 139 -30.98 17.08 -2.26
CA ASP A 139 -32.26 17.70 -1.92
C ASP A 139 -32.80 18.44 -3.17
N GLU A 140 -33.79 17.82 -3.80
CA GLU A 140 -34.72 18.47 -4.72
C GLU A 140 -35.38 19.63 -3.97
N VAL A 141 -35.04 20.85 -4.35
CA VAL A 141 -35.84 22.03 -4.04
C VAL A 141 -37.16 21.91 -4.80
N GLU A 142 -38.12 21.20 -4.21
CA GLU A 142 -39.54 21.39 -4.51
C GLU A 142 -39.91 22.82 -4.15
N GLY A 143 -40.32 23.58 -5.17
CA GLY A 143 -41.08 24.78 -4.96
C GLY A 143 -42.48 24.43 -4.48
N ASP A 144 -42.99 25.17 -3.50
CA ASP A 144 -44.35 25.66 -3.58
C ASP A 144 -44.58 26.94 -2.74
N GLU A 145 -45.21 27.90 -3.42
CA GLU A 145 -46.15 28.92 -2.94
C GLU A 145 -45.91 29.70 -1.63
N LYS A 146 -45.55 30.99 -1.79
CA LYS A 146 -46.49 32.12 -1.58
C LYS A 146 -45.96 33.45 -2.14
#